data_AF-A0A6S7INA6-F1
#
_entry.id   AF-A0A6S7INA6-F1
#
_cell.length_a   1.000
_cell.length_b   1.000
_cell.length_c   1.000
_cell.angle_alpha   90.00
_cell.angle_beta   90.00
_cell.angle_gamma   90.00
#
_symmetry.space_group_name_H-M   'P 1'
#
loop_
_entity.id
_entity.type
_entity.pdbx_description
1 polymer ?
#
loop_
_entity_poly.entity_id
_entity_poly.type
_entity_poly.pdbx_seq_one_letter_code
_entity_poly.pdbx_strand_id
1 'polypeptide(L)'
;GKEDCFYTAFGSRFIGCKAVCVRPIKIRQCCPGFYGTFCTACPGENGKACFANGKCHDSRSGSGSCHCNGSFYGTACERCKPGHYGPTCKKCSCYGNTTCDQKNGFCRCPPDRKGLTCNKTATYDKCSHGNVTFQCHQHASCFQNGTINATCKCDYGFEGNGTNCE
;
A
#
# COMPACT_ATOMS: atom_id res chain seq x y z
N GLY A 1 -17.55 -17.42 -61.45
CA GLY A 1 -16.58 -16.56 -62.16
C GLY A 1 -15.21 -16.84 -61.60
N LYS A 2 -14.18 -16.93 -62.43
CA LYS A 2 -12.79 -17.09 -61.98
C LYS A 2 -12.33 -15.72 -61.52
N GLU A 3 -12.09 -15.53 -60.22
CA GLU A 3 -11.56 -14.27 -59.73
C GLU A 3 -10.11 -14.11 -60.19
N ASP A 4 -9.75 -12.90 -60.62
CA ASP A 4 -8.39 -12.59 -61.04
C ASP A 4 -7.48 -12.51 -59.80
N CYS A 5 -6.58 -13.49 -59.66
CA CYS A 5 -5.57 -13.51 -58.61
C CYS A 5 -4.44 -12.53 -58.92
N PHE A 6 -4.20 -11.56 -58.03
CA PHE A 6 -3.08 -10.63 -58.10
C PHE A 6 -2.10 -10.86 -56.94
N TYR A 7 -0.79 -10.70 -57.18
CA TYR A 7 0.24 -10.74 -56.13
C TYR A 7 1.28 -9.63 -56.31
N THR A 8 1.99 -9.29 -55.24
CA THR A 8 3.04 -8.24 -55.25
C THR A 8 4.43 -8.86 -55.23
N ALA A 9 5.30 -8.43 -56.13
CA ALA A 9 6.72 -8.79 -56.17
C ALA A 9 7.54 -7.57 -56.64
N PHE A 10 8.73 -7.33 -56.04
CA PHE A 10 9.60 -6.21 -56.41
C PHE A 10 8.87 -4.84 -56.49
N GLY A 11 7.93 -4.58 -55.58
CA GLY A 11 7.12 -3.35 -55.56
C GLY A 11 6.05 -3.23 -56.66
N SER A 12 5.91 -4.23 -57.53
CA SER A 12 4.94 -4.24 -58.65
C SER A 12 3.86 -5.30 -58.46
N ARG A 13 2.66 -5.04 -59.00
CA ARG A 13 1.48 -5.92 -58.93
C ARG A 13 1.36 -6.75 -60.21
N PHE A 14 1.29 -8.07 -60.06
CA PHE A 14 1.23 -9.02 -61.18
C PHE A 14 -0.09 -9.81 -61.16
N ILE A 15 -0.56 -10.24 -62.34
CA ILE A 15 -1.68 -11.17 -62.51
C ILE A 15 -1.11 -12.59 -62.53
N GLY A 16 -1.59 -13.47 -61.66
CA GLY A 16 -1.16 -14.86 -61.60
C GLY A 16 -1.10 -15.42 -60.18
N CYS A 17 -0.53 -16.62 -60.05
CA CYS A 17 -0.41 -17.33 -58.77
C CYS A 17 1.04 -17.30 -58.26
N LYS A 18 1.25 -17.06 -56.96
CA LYS A 18 2.54 -17.19 -56.29
C LYS A 18 2.67 -18.59 -55.68
N ALA A 19 3.74 -19.33 -55.99
CA ALA A 19 3.98 -20.68 -55.46
C ALA A 19 4.38 -20.72 -53.96
N VAL A 20 4.48 -19.56 -53.30
CA VAL A 20 4.87 -19.45 -51.89
C VAL A 20 3.63 -19.27 -51.03
N CYS A 21 3.29 -20.31 -50.27
CA CYS A 21 2.25 -20.25 -49.25
C CYS A 21 2.80 -19.59 -47.98
N VAL A 22 2.23 -18.46 -47.57
CA VAL A 22 2.47 -17.86 -46.25
C VAL A 22 1.32 -18.24 -45.32
N ARG A 23 1.63 -18.82 -44.15
CA ARG A 23 0.64 -19.08 -43.10
C ARG A 23 0.84 -18.08 -41.95
N PRO A 24 0.02 -17.03 -41.82
CA PRO A 24 0.16 -16.09 -40.72
C PRO A 24 -0.13 -16.80 -39.38
N ILE A 25 0.79 -16.68 -38.43
CA ILE A 25 0.60 -17.18 -37.07
C ILE A 25 -0.08 -16.07 -36.25
N LYS A 26 -1.30 -16.31 -35.77
CA LYS A 26 -1.97 -15.40 -34.82
C LYS A 26 -1.41 -15.64 -33.42
N ILE A 27 -0.59 -14.72 -32.92
CA ILE A 27 -0.08 -14.76 -31.55
C ILE A 27 -1.14 -14.15 -30.63
N ARG A 28 -1.66 -14.92 -29.68
CA ARG A 28 -2.59 -14.41 -28.67
C ARG A 28 -1.85 -13.54 -27.67
N GLN A 29 -2.35 -12.33 -27.42
CA GLN A 29 -1.84 -11.44 -26.38
C GLN A 29 -2.70 -11.55 -25.12
N CYS A 30 -2.14 -11.13 -23.99
CA CYS A 30 -2.88 -11.02 -22.75
C CYS A 30 -3.57 -9.66 -22.62
N CYS A 31 -4.71 -9.63 -21.93
CA CYS A 31 -5.32 -8.38 -21.50
C CYS A 31 -4.44 -7.68 -20.44
N PRO A 32 -4.60 -6.35 -20.25
CA PRO A 32 -3.90 -5.63 -19.20
C PRO A 32 -4.09 -6.29 -17.83
N GLY A 33 -3.00 -6.41 -17.06
CA GLY A 33 -3.01 -7.09 -15.76
C GLY A 33 -2.89 -8.61 -15.81
N PHE A 34 -2.61 -9.20 -16.97
CA PHE A 34 -2.33 -10.63 -17.13
C PHE A 34 -1.01 -10.88 -17.86
N TYR A 35 -0.29 -11.92 -17.46
CA TYR A 35 1.07 -12.18 -17.93
C TYR A 35 1.34 -13.64 -18.29
N GLY A 36 2.41 -13.85 -19.05
CA GLY A 36 2.90 -15.18 -19.41
C GLY A 36 2.10 -15.85 -20.54
N THR A 37 2.51 -17.06 -20.90
CA THR A 37 1.93 -17.80 -22.04
C THR A 37 0.48 -18.22 -21.84
N PHE A 38 0.05 -18.32 -20.57
CA PHE A 38 -1.29 -18.69 -20.13
C PHE A 38 -2.14 -17.49 -19.68
N CYS A 39 -1.61 -16.26 -19.76
CA CYS A 39 -2.27 -15.05 -19.27
C CYS A 39 -2.78 -15.21 -17.84
N THR A 40 -1.88 -15.52 -16.92
CA THR A 40 -2.15 -15.57 -15.48
C THR A 40 -2.34 -14.16 -14.94
N ALA A 41 -3.27 -13.96 -14.02
CA ALA A 41 -3.49 -12.65 -13.41
C ALA A 41 -2.24 -12.19 -12.65
N CYS A 42 -1.88 -10.91 -12.81
CA CYS A 42 -0.89 -10.25 -11.97
C CYS A 42 -1.33 -10.31 -10.50
N PRO A 43 -0.38 -10.37 -9.55
CA PRO A 43 -0.70 -10.46 -8.14
C PRO A 43 -1.45 -9.21 -7.66
N GLY A 44 -2.41 -9.37 -6.74
CA GLY A 44 -3.28 -8.30 -6.25
C GLY A 44 -4.68 -8.81 -5.88
N GLU A 45 -5.60 -7.89 -5.58
CA GLU A 45 -6.99 -8.21 -5.23
C GLU A 45 -7.98 -7.73 -6.30
N ASN A 46 -8.93 -8.58 -6.68
CA ASN A 46 -10.12 -8.22 -7.48
C ASN A 46 -9.80 -7.37 -8.73
N GLY A 47 -8.86 -7.81 -9.56
CA GLY A 47 -8.46 -7.11 -10.78
C GLY A 47 -7.57 -5.88 -10.57
N LYS A 48 -7.22 -5.54 -9.32
CA LYS A 48 -6.23 -4.51 -9.00
C LYS A 48 -4.84 -5.12 -9.03
N ALA A 49 -4.28 -5.24 -10.22
CA ALA A 49 -2.88 -5.64 -10.39
C ALA A 49 -1.97 -4.77 -9.50
N CYS A 50 -1.07 -5.41 -8.77
CA CYS A 50 -0.17 -4.79 -7.80
C CYS A 50 -0.91 -3.91 -6.75
N PHE A 51 -2.09 -4.34 -6.30
CA PHE A 51 -2.97 -3.60 -5.38
C PHE A 51 -3.33 -2.18 -5.84
N ALA A 52 -3.19 -1.89 -7.15
CA ALA A 52 -3.23 -0.54 -7.72
C ALA A 52 -2.15 0.43 -7.18
N ASN A 53 -1.14 -0.10 -6.50
CA ASN A 53 -0.02 0.64 -5.91
C ASN A 53 1.28 0.49 -6.73
N GLY A 54 1.19 -0.07 -7.93
CA GLY A 54 2.34 -0.30 -8.79
C GLY A 54 1.94 -0.68 -10.21
N LYS A 55 2.96 -0.89 -11.06
CA LYS A 55 2.80 -1.35 -12.43
C LYS A 55 3.22 -2.81 -12.55
N CYS A 56 2.34 -3.66 -13.07
CA CYS A 56 2.70 -5.04 -13.37
C CYS A 56 3.53 -5.14 -14.65
N HIS A 57 4.52 -6.03 -14.69
CA HIS A 57 5.17 -6.47 -15.91
C HIS A 57 4.29 -7.53 -16.60
N ASP A 58 3.17 -7.06 -17.14
CA ASP A 58 2.18 -7.83 -17.87
C ASP A 58 2.58 -8.01 -19.35
N SER A 59 1.76 -8.71 -20.12
CA SER A 59 2.00 -9.23 -21.49
C SER A 59 2.32 -10.72 -21.55
N ARG A 60 2.20 -11.29 -22.76
CA ARG A 60 2.51 -12.71 -23.00
C ARG A 60 3.94 -13.11 -22.61
N SER A 61 4.91 -12.20 -22.76
CA SER A 61 6.31 -12.37 -22.35
C SER A 61 6.61 -11.73 -20.99
N GLY A 62 5.61 -11.16 -20.33
CA GLY A 62 5.71 -10.54 -19.03
C GLY A 62 6.04 -11.56 -17.94
N SER A 63 6.70 -11.10 -16.90
CA SER A 63 7.10 -11.90 -15.73
C SER A 63 6.07 -11.89 -14.62
N GLY A 64 5.09 -10.97 -14.67
CA GLY A 64 4.10 -10.77 -13.61
C GLY A 64 4.63 -10.03 -12.38
N SER A 65 5.90 -9.61 -12.39
CA SER A 65 6.51 -8.84 -11.30
C SER A 65 5.93 -7.43 -11.21
N CYS A 66 5.72 -6.94 -9.99
CA CYS A 66 5.25 -5.58 -9.75
C CYS A 66 6.40 -4.60 -9.52
N HIS A 67 6.32 -3.44 -10.19
CA HIS A 67 7.12 -2.27 -9.87
C HIS A 67 6.29 -1.30 -9.01
N CYS A 68 6.65 -1.17 -7.73
CA CYS A 68 5.86 -0.41 -6.76
C CYS A 68 6.10 1.10 -6.85
N ASN A 69 5.01 1.87 -6.73
CA ASN A 69 5.05 3.32 -6.75
C ASN A 69 5.40 3.88 -5.36
N GLY A 70 6.07 5.03 -5.33
CA GLY A 70 6.25 5.84 -4.12
C GLY A 70 6.77 5.06 -2.90
N SER A 71 5.95 5.03 -1.85
CA SER A 71 6.28 4.42 -0.56
C SER A 71 5.72 3.00 -0.35
N PHE A 72 5.22 2.36 -1.41
CA PHE A 72 4.77 0.97 -1.36
C PHE A 72 5.93 -0.01 -1.57
N TYR A 73 5.80 -1.21 -1.02
CA TYR A 73 6.72 -2.32 -1.20
C TYR A 73 6.01 -3.67 -1.05
N GLY A 74 6.72 -4.75 -1.34
CA GLY A 74 6.19 -6.12 -1.34
C GLY A 74 6.13 -6.68 -2.76
N THR A 75 5.76 -7.94 -2.88
CA THR A 75 5.70 -8.62 -4.19
C THR A 75 4.56 -8.10 -5.05
N ALA A 76 3.50 -7.59 -4.41
CA ALA A 76 2.31 -7.03 -5.05
C ALA A 76 2.08 -5.56 -4.64
N CYS A 77 3.08 -4.89 -4.04
CA CYS A 77 2.95 -3.52 -3.53
C CYS A 77 1.88 -3.37 -2.43
N GLU A 78 1.76 -4.41 -1.60
CA GLU A 78 0.74 -4.59 -0.57
C GLU A 78 1.13 -4.02 0.80
N ARG A 79 2.38 -3.54 0.96
CA ARG A 79 2.90 -3.04 2.23
C ARG A 79 3.55 -1.65 2.08
N CYS A 80 3.80 -0.99 3.21
CA CYS A 80 4.44 0.32 3.26
C CYS A 80 5.91 0.25 3.66
N LYS A 81 6.79 0.97 2.94
CA LYS A 81 8.21 1.07 3.29
C LYS A 81 8.36 1.51 4.77
N PRO A 82 9.45 1.12 5.45
CA PRO A 82 9.71 1.58 6.81
C PRO A 82 9.57 3.10 6.92
N GLY A 83 8.89 3.57 7.97
CA GLY A 83 8.59 5.00 8.13
C GLY A 83 7.31 5.48 7.41
N HIS A 84 6.48 4.56 6.91
CA HIS A 84 5.18 4.87 6.33
C HIS A 84 4.06 3.97 6.89
N TYR A 85 2.83 4.48 6.91
CA TYR A 85 1.68 3.79 7.49
C TYR A 85 0.36 4.01 6.74
N GLY A 86 -0.59 3.13 7.01
CA GLY A 86 -1.95 3.21 6.49
C GLY A 86 -2.09 2.79 5.03
N PRO A 87 -3.31 2.83 4.46
CA PRO A 87 -3.61 2.31 3.13
C PRO A 87 -2.93 3.07 1.98
N THR A 88 -2.51 4.31 2.24
CA THR A 88 -1.82 5.18 1.26
C THR A 88 -0.33 5.34 1.56
N CYS A 89 0.21 4.62 2.54
CA CYS A 89 1.60 4.73 2.99
C CYS A 89 2.02 6.18 3.29
N LYS A 90 1.23 6.87 4.12
CA LYS A 90 1.57 8.22 4.59
C LYS A 90 2.86 8.17 5.43
N LYS A 91 3.72 9.19 5.30
CA LYS A 91 4.97 9.28 6.06
C LYS A 91 4.68 9.43 7.56
N CYS A 92 5.37 8.66 8.40
CA CYS A 92 5.34 8.84 9.85
C CYS A 92 5.79 10.27 10.19
N SER A 93 5.20 10.85 11.24
CA SER A 93 5.55 12.20 11.74
C SER A 93 6.06 12.16 13.17
N CYS A 94 6.71 11.05 13.55
CA CYS A 94 7.25 10.88 14.90
C CYS A 94 8.37 11.87 15.18
N TYR A 95 8.47 12.30 16.45
CA TYR A 95 9.60 13.06 16.94
C TYR A 95 10.89 12.20 16.91
N GLY A 96 11.98 12.80 16.44
CA GLY A 96 13.25 12.10 16.24
C GLY A 96 13.19 11.03 15.13
N ASN A 97 14.12 10.08 15.16
CA ASN A 97 14.21 8.98 14.20
C ASN A 97 13.43 7.72 14.67
N THR A 98 12.32 7.91 15.39
CA THR A 98 11.50 6.80 15.88
C THR A 98 10.57 6.25 14.79
N THR A 99 10.34 4.94 14.80
CA THR A 99 9.45 4.27 13.85
C THR A 99 7.99 4.31 14.33
N CYS A 100 7.04 4.50 13.41
CA CYS A 100 5.62 4.34 13.70
C CYS A 100 5.09 2.96 13.33
N ASP A 101 3.98 2.58 13.97
CA ASP A 101 3.19 1.42 13.59
C ASP A 101 2.63 1.58 12.17
N GLN A 102 2.84 0.56 11.34
CA GLN A 102 2.49 0.62 9.92
C GLN A 102 0.98 0.63 9.65
N LYS A 103 0.14 0.26 10.63
CA LYS A 103 -1.32 0.25 10.47
C LYS A 103 -1.92 1.60 10.83
N ASN A 104 -1.62 2.12 12.02
CA ASN A 104 -2.29 3.31 12.56
C ASN A 104 -1.40 4.57 12.60
N GLY A 105 -0.09 4.43 12.41
CA GLY A 105 0.85 5.55 12.40
C GLY A 105 1.28 6.05 13.77
N PHE A 106 0.93 5.33 14.84
CA PHE A 106 1.29 5.73 16.20
C PHE A 106 2.76 5.41 16.47
N CYS A 107 3.42 6.36 17.09
CA CYS A 107 4.85 6.29 17.34
C CYS A 107 5.12 5.58 18.68
N ARG A 108 6.14 4.72 18.70
CA ARG A 108 6.70 4.23 19.97
C ARG A 108 7.60 5.31 20.54
N CYS A 109 7.12 6.01 21.56
CA CYS A 109 7.84 7.12 22.15
C CYS A 109 8.97 6.67 23.07
N PRO A 110 10.09 7.41 23.12
CA PRO A 110 11.06 7.23 24.19
C PRO A 110 10.43 7.58 25.56
N PRO A 111 11.03 7.15 26.68
CA PRO A 111 10.45 7.33 28.02
C PRO A 111 10.13 8.78 28.40
N ASP A 112 10.85 9.76 27.83
CA ASP A 112 10.67 11.19 28.10
C ASP A 112 9.63 11.86 27.20
N ARG A 113 9.00 11.13 26.26
CA ARG A 113 8.03 11.67 25.29
C ARG A 113 6.73 10.88 25.28
N LYS A 114 5.65 11.55 24.85
CA LYS A 114 4.33 10.93 24.70
C LYS A 114 3.49 11.55 23.58
N GLY A 115 2.33 10.94 23.35
CA GLY A 115 1.36 11.31 22.32
C GLY A 115 1.62 10.63 20.98
N LEU A 116 0.66 10.76 20.05
CA LEU A 116 0.66 10.01 18.79
C LEU A 116 1.93 10.17 17.94
N THR A 117 2.58 11.34 18.03
CA THR A 117 3.82 11.68 17.31
C THR A 117 5.00 11.93 18.25
N CYS A 118 4.90 11.64 19.55
CA CYS A 118 5.95 11.87 20.53
C CYS A 118 6.42 13.34 20.65
N ASN A 119 5.57 14.30 20.28
CA ASN A 119 5.92 15.71 20.31
C ASN A 119 5.79 16.35 21.72
N LYS A 120 5.10 15.69 22.65
CA LYS A 120 4.93 16.15 24.04
C LYS A 120 5.94 15.48 24.95
N THR A 121 6.37 16.17 25.99
CA THR A 121 7.14 15.58 27.09
C THR A 121 6.24 14.64 27.89
N ALA A 122 6.77 13.48 28.27
CA ALA A 122 6.09 12.55 29.17
C ALA A 122 6.09 13.14 30.58
N THR A 123 4.94 13.61 31.01
CA THR A 123 4.72 14.16 32.35
C THR A 123 3.43 13.56 32.91
N TYR A 124 3.36 13.45 34.23
CA TYR A 124 2.12 13.07 34.90
C TYR A 124 1.07 14.18 34.70
N ASP A 125 -0.02 13.86 34.01
CA ASP A 125 -1.06 14.84 33.70
C ASP A 125 -2.10 14.90 34.82
N LYS A 126 -2.45 16.11 35.25
CA LYS A 126 -3.61 16.32 36.12
C LYS A 126 -4.89 16.24 35.27
N CYS A 127 -5.65 15.18 35.46
CA CYS A 127 -6.95 14.97 34.84
C CYS A 127 -8.00 15.60 35.76
N SER A 128 -8.74 16.58 35.23
CA SER A 128 -9.74 17.33 35.99
C SER A 128 -11.09 17.23 35.28
N HIS A 129 -12.14 16.92 36.03
CA HIS A 129 -13.50 16.86 35.53
C HIS A 129 -14.49 17.29 36.63
N GLY A 130 -15.18 18.41 36.41
CA GLY A 130 -15.93 19.07 37.48
C GLY A 130 -15.01 19.46 38.64
N ASN A 131 -15.38 19.08 39.86
CA ASN A 131 -14.58 19.30 41.08
C ASN A 131 -13.62 18.15 41.41
N VAL A 132 -13.54 17.13 40.56
CA VAL A 132 -12.67 15.97 40.78
C VAL A 132 -11.38 16.15 39.99
N THR A 133 -10.25 16.14 40.69
CA THR A 133 -8.91 16.21 40.09
C THR A 133 -8.08 15.04 40.56
N PHE A 134 -7.50 14.29 39.63
CA PHE A 134 -6.60 13.18 39.90
C PHE A 134 -5.46 13.17 38.89
N GLN A 135 -4.44 12.35 39.13
CA GLN A 135 -3.22 12.34 38.31
C GLN A 135 -3.10 11.05 37.51
N CYS A 136 -2.92 11.18 36.20
CA CYS A 136 -2.63 10.07 35.31
C CYS A 136 -1.14 9.73 35.30
N HIS A 137 -0.81 8.48 34.98
CA HIS A 137 0.57 8.09 34.73
C HIS A 137 1.22 8.97 33.66
N GLN A 138 2.54 9.09 33.65
CA GLN A 138 3.26 9.88 32.64
C GLN A 138 3.05 9.39 31.20
N HIS A 139 2.73 8.11 31.03
CA HIS A 139 2.36 7.47 29.75
C HIS A 139 0.86 7.17 29.67
N ALA A 140 0.03 8.04 30.23
CA ALA A 140 -1.41 7.98 30.09
C ALA A 140 -1.99 9.33 29.72
N SER A 141 -3.03 9.27 28.90
CA SER A 141 -3.83 10.42 28.48
C SER A 141 -5.18 10.43 29.21
N CYS A 142 -5.60 11.61 29.65
CA CYS A 142 -6.92 11.84 30.24
C CYS A 142 -7.99 11.81 29.12
N PHE A 143 -8.98 10.93 29.25
CA PHE A 143 -10.14 10.84 28.36
C PHE A 143 -11.41 11.21 29.12
N GLN A 144 -12.21 12.12 28.55
CA GLN A 144 -13.50 12.52 29.09
C GLN A 144 -14.61 11.82 28.30
N ASN A 145 -15.46 11.04 28.96
CA ASN A 145 -16.61 10.38 28.34
C ASN A 145 -17.91 10.94 28.93
N GLY A 146 -18.39 12.03 28.35
CA GLY A 146 -19.60 12.75 28.78
C GLY A 146 -19.36 13.72 29.94
N THR A 147 -20.44 14.08 30.63
CA THR A 147 -20.46 15.21 31.57
C THR A 147 -19.96 14.88 32.98
N ILE A 148 -19.64 13.61 33.31
CA ILE A 148 -19.33 13.20 34.70
C ILE A 148 -18.09 12.28 34.83
N ASN A 149 -17.67 11.57 33.79
CA ASN A 149 -16.64 10.54 33.89
C ASN A 149 -15.39 10.91 33.09
N ALA A 150 -14.31 11.25 33.79
CA ALA A 150 -12.97 11.28 33.23
C ALA A 150 -12.17 10.07 33.70
N THR A 151 -11.37 9.49 32.80
CA THR A 151 -10.54 8.32 33.07
C THR A 151 -9.15 8.50 32.44
N CYS A 152 -8.13 7.92 33.07
CA CYS A 152 -6.81 7.82 32.45
C CYS A 152 -6.78 6.59 31.55
N LYS A 153 -6.23 6.72 30.34
CA LYS A 153 -5.98 5.60 29.44
C LYS A 153 -4.52 5.60 29.06
N CYS A 154 -3.86 4.45 29.16
CA CYS A 154 -2.47 4.31 28.77
C CYS A 154 -2.27 4.70 27.28
N ASP A 155 -1.16 5.38 27.03
CA ASP A 155 -0.73 5.78 25.70
C ASP A 155 -0.33 4.55 24.87
N TYR A 156 -0.26 4.72 23.56
CA TYR A 156 0.06 3.61 22.65
C TYR A 156 1.41 2.96 23.00
N GLY A 157 1.39 1.64 23.18
CA GLY A 157 2.56 0.85 23.53
C GLY A 157 2.74 0.58 25.02
N PHE A 158 1.86 1.11 25.87
CA PHE A 158 1.83 0.85 27.31
C PHE A 158 0.52 0.16 27.70
N GLU A 159 0.58 -0.67 28.74
CA GLU A 159 -0.56 -1.41 29.26
C GLU A 159 -0.75 -1.13 30.77
N GLY A 160 -2.00 -1.16 31.23
CA GLY A 160 -2.32 -0.88 32.62
C GLY A 160 -3.69 -0.22 32.83
N ASN A 161 -3.88 0.38 34.00
CA ASN A 161 -5.15 0.98 34.41
C ASN A 161 -5.22 2.51 34.17
N GLY A 162 -4.18 3.11 33.58
CA GLY A 162 -4.08 4.55 33.31
C GLY A 162 -3.45 5.38 34.42
N THR A 163 -3.46 4.91 35.67
CA THR A 163 -2.69 5.53 36.77
C THR A 163 -1.32 4.86 36.96
N ASN A 164 -1.20 3.60 36.53
CA ASN A 164 0.06 2.91 36.28
C ASN A 164 0.02 2.32 34.85
N CYS A 165 1.04 2.62 34.04
CA CYS A 165 1.17 2.10 32.68
C CYS A 165 2.61 1.66 32.44
N GLU A 166 2.81 0.40 32.07
CA GLU A 166 4.11 -0.25 31.83
C GLU A 166 4.25 -0.72 30.38
#